data_AF-A0A382NNH0-F1
#
_entry.id   AF-A0A382NNH0-F1
#
_cell.length_a   1.000
_cell.length_b   1.000
_cell.length_c   1.000
_cell.angle_alpha   90.00
_cell.angle_beta   90.00
_cell.angle_gamma   90.00
#
_symmetry.space_group_name_H-M   'P 1'
#
loop_
_entity.id
_entity.type
_entity.pdbx_description
1 polymer ?
#
loop_
_entity_poly.entity_id
_entity_poly.type
_entity_poly.pdbx_seq_one_letter_code
_entity_poly.pdbx_strand_id
1 'polypeptide(L)' 'MRLNKYLAHSGVASRRQSDALIQQATTFVNGKLITDPAFSVTEKDEIVFDGKKLSIVKNSQVFLFHKPLNV' A
#
# COMPACT_ATOMS: atom_id res chain seq x y z
N MET A 1 7.27 5.64 -3.03
CA MET A 1 5.80 5.73 -3.21
C MET A 1 5.20 6.53 -2.05
N ARG A 2 4.04 7.17 -2.20
CA ARG A 2 3.39 7.85 -1.07
C ARG A 2 2.78 6.84 -0.08
N LEU A 3 2.76 7.18 1.20
CA LEU A 3 2.22 6.33 2.28
C LEU A 3 0.75 5.99 2.04
N ASN A 4 -0.08 6.97 1.64
CA ASN A 4 -1.48 6.72 1.28
C ASN A 4 -1.63 5.76 0.08
N LYS A 5 -0.74 5.84 -0.91
CA LYS A 5 -0.69 4.91 -2.04
C LYS A 5 -0.28 3.52 -1.57
N TYR A 6 0.65 3.42 -0.62
CA TYR A 6 1.10 2.17 -0.04
C TYR A 6 -0.06 1.46 0.66
N LEU A 7 -0.74 2.14 1.59
CA LEU A 7 -1.87 1.59 2.35
C LEU A 7 -3.01 1.12 1.44
N ALA A 8 -3.28 1.87 0.37
CA ALA A 8 -4.25 1.47 -0.63
C ALA A 8 -3.81 0.23 -1.42
N HIS A 9 -2.53 0.12 -1.78
CA HIS A 9 -1.99 -1.07 -2.46
C HIS A 9 -1.92 -2.30 -1.58
N SER A 10 -1.72 -2.13 -0.27
CA SER A 10 -1.74 -3.24 0.70
C SER A 10 -3.17 -3.63 1.11
N GLY A 11 -4.20 -3.03 0.51
CA GLY A 11 -5.60 -3.41 0.71
C GLY A 11 -6.23 -2.92 2.02
N VAL A 12 -5.62 -1.95 2.71
CA VAL A 12 -6.15 -1.44 3.99
C VAL A 12 -7.41 -0.60 3.77
N ALA A 13 -7.34 0.36 2.85
CA ALA A 13 -8.44 1.28 2.57
C ALA A 13 -8.26 1.95 1.20
N SER A 14 -9.28 2.68 0.72
CA SER A 14 -9.11 3.55 -0.45
C SER A 14 -8.09 4.66 -0.15
N ARG A 15 -7.44 5.26 -1.17
CA ARG A 15 -6.49 6.36 -0.97
C ARG A 15 -6.99 7.48 -0.05
N ARG A 16 -8.23 7.94 -0.26
CA ARG A 16 -8.85 9.01 0.55
C ARG A 16 -9.08 8.59 2.00
N GLN A 17 -9.48 7.33 2.19
CA GLN A 17 -9.70 6.78 3.52
C GLN A 17 -8.36 6.52 4.23
N SER A 18 -7.32 6.13 3.49
CA SER A 18 -5.95 6.05 4.01
C SER A 18 -5.46 7.42 4.51
N ASP A 19 -5.78 8.52 3.82
CA ASP A 19 -5.43 9.87 4.30
C ASP A 19 -6.01 10.15 5.70
N ALA A 20 -7.31 9.84 5.89
CA ALA A 20 -7.96 9.99 7.19
C ALA A 20 -7.34 9.08 8.27
N LEU A 21 -7.05 7.82 7.94
CA LEU A 21 -6.44 6.86 8.87
C LEU A 21 -5.02 7.23 9.29
N ILE A 22 -4.23 7.81 8.38
CA ILE A 22 -2.88 8.31 8.67
C ILE A 22 -2.98 9.53 9.60
N GLN A 23 -3.89 10.46 9.33
CA GLN A 23 -4.12 11.63 10.18
C GLN A 23 -4.60 11.26 11.59
N GLN A 24 -5.30 10.13 11.74
CA GLN A 24 -5.72 9.57 13.03
C GLN A 24 -4.59 8.90 13.82
N ALA A 25 -3.32 9.01 13.39
CA ALA A 25 -2.17 8.44 14.09
C ALA A 25 -2.22 6.90 14.22
N THR A 26 -2.75 6.22 13.19
CA THR A 26 -2.90 4.75 13.18
C THR A 26 -1.73 4.01 12.51
N THR A 27 -0.79 4.75 11.90
CA THR A 27 0.23 4.19 11.01
C THR A 27 1.65 4.49 11.49
N PHE A 28 2.47 3.45 11.56
CA PHE A 28 3.90 3.54 11.90
C PHE A 28 4.75 3.16 10.69
N VAL A 29 5.83 3.91 10.48
CA VAL A 29 6.85 3.62 9.46
C VAL A 29 8.19 3.49 10.18
N ASN A 30 8.82 2.32 10.11
CA ASN A 30 10.07 2.00 10.83
C ASN A 30 10.01 2.35 12.33
N GLY A 31 8.86 2.11 12.96
CA GLY A 31 8.61 2.42 14.38
C GLY A 31 8.31 3.89 14.68
N LYS A 32 8.27 4.78 13.67
CA LYS A 32 7.89 6.18 13.85
C LYS A 32 6.44 6.39 13.45
N LEU A 33 5.70 7.09 14.30
CA LEU A 33 4.34 7.51 14.00
C LEU A 33 4.36 8.57 12.89
N ILE A 34 3.66 8.33 11.79
CA ILE A 34 3.56 9.28 10.67
C ILE A 34 2.12 9.72 10.52
N THR A 35 1.89 11.03 10.55
CA THR A 35 0.58 11.66 10.34
C THR A 35 0.45 12.37 9.00
N ASP A 36 1.53 12.41 8.21
CA ASP A 36 1.55 13.00 6.86
C ASP A 36 1.18 11.94 5.80
N PRO A 37 0.03 12.06 5.12
CA PRO A 37 -0.36 11.14 4.05
C PRO A 37 0.54 11.21 2.81
N ALA A 38 1.20 12.35 2.58
CA ALA A 38 2.10 12.57 1.47
C ALA A 38 3.51 12.04 1.73
N PHE A 39 3.77 11.48 2.92
CA PHE A 39 5.06 10.92 3.29
C PHE A 39 5.52 9.88 2.28
N SER A 40 6.80 9.96 1.89
CA SER A 40 7.37 9.06 0.90
C SER A 40 7.98 7.85 1.58
N VAL A 41 7.49 6.66 1.23
CA VAL A 41 7.98 5.37 1.69
C VAL A 41 8.61 4.59 0.55
N THR A 42 9.57 3.75 0.89
CA THR A 42 10.24 2.79 0.00
C THR A 42 9.79 1.37 0.33
N GLU A 43 10.12 0.42 -0.54
CA GLU A 43 9.78 -1.00 -0.33
C GLU A 43 10.58 -1.67 0.79
N LYS A 44 11.65 -1.01 1.24
CA LYS A 44 12.48 -1.47 2.36
C LYS A 44 11.93 -1.02 3.72
N ASP A 45 11.01 -0.07 3.73
CA ASP A 45 10.46 0.47 4.97
C ASP A 45 9.43 -0.49 5.55
N GLU A 46 9.53 -0.74 6.86
CA GLU A 46 8.55 -1.53 7.59
C GLU A 46 7.36 -0.64 7.93
N ILE A 47 6.20 -0.95 7.36
CA ILE A 47 4.97 -0.20 7.60
C ILE A 47 4.05 -1.06 8.45
N VAL A 48 3.63 -0.50 9.59
CA VAL A 48 2.73 -1.15 10.54
C VAL A 48 1.47 -0.30 10.64
N PHE A 49 0.33 -0.93 10.40
CA PHE A 49 -0.98 -0.32 10.57
C PHE A 49 -1.76 -1.12 11.62
N ASP A 50 -2.23 -0.46 12.67
CA ASP A 50 -3.02 -1.09 13.74
C ASP A 50 -2.36 -2.37 14.29
N GLY A 51 -1.05 -2.30 14.54
CA GLY A 51 -0.24 -3.42 15.04
C GLY A 51 0.09 -4.52 14.01
N LYS A 52 -0.41 -4.45 12.77
CA LYS A 52 -0.13 -5.42 11.71
C LYS A 52 0.90 -4.89 10.73
N LYS A 53 1.96 -5.68 10.48
CA LYS A 53 2.92 -5.41 9.41
C LYS A 53 2.24 -5.56 8.06
N LEU A 54 2.31 -4.53 7.23
CA LEU A 54 1.79 -4.54 5.87
C LEU A 54 2.90 -4.88 4.89
N SER A 55 2.57 -5.67 3.87
CA SER A 55 3.43 -5.87 2.70
C SER A 55 2.60 -5.72 1.43
N ILE A 56 3.23 -5.23 0.37
CA ILE A 56 2.62 -5.18 -0.95
C ILE A 56 2.95 -6.49 -1.66
N VAL A 57 1.92 -7.30 -1.94
CA VAL A 57 2.10 -8.50 -2.76
C VAL A 57 2.28 -8.07 -4.22
N LYS A 58 3.50 -8.20 -4.74
CA LYS A 58 3.91 -7.77 -6.09
C LYS A 58 3.57 -8.77 -7.21
N ASN A 59 2.56 -9.62 -7.05
CA ASN A 59 2.30 -10.69 -8.00
C ASN A 59 1.41 -10.27 -9.19
N SER A 60 1.67 -9.12 -9.80
CA SER A 60 1.00 -8.74 -11.04
C SER A 60 1.71 -9.38 -12.22
N GLN A 61 1.20 -10.51 -12.70
CA GLN A 61 1.62 -11.12 -13.96
C GLN A 61 0.69 -10.66 -15.08
N VAL A 62 1.27 -10.11 -16.14
CA VAL A 62 0.54 -9.65 -17.32
C VAL A 62 0.85 -10.60 -18.47
N PHE A 63 -0.19 -11.22 -19.03
CA PHE A 63 -0.08 -12.11 -20.17
C PHE A 63 -0.70 -11.44 -21.39
N LEU A 64 0.02 -11.43 -22.51
CA LEU A 64 -0.52 -11.07 -23.81
C LEU A 64 -0.87 -12.38 -24.54
N PHE A 65 -2.14 -12.58 -24.84
CA PHE A 65 -2.63 -13.79 -25.50
C PHE A 65 -3.33 -13.44 -26.80
N HIS A 66 -2.81 -13.95 -27.91
CA HIS A 66 -3.51 -13.95 -29.19
C HIS A 66 -4.33 -15.24 -29.29
N LYS A 67 -5.64 -15.12 -29.01
CA LYS A 67 -6.55 -16.28 -29.06
C LYS A 67 -6.62 -16.85 -30.48
N PRO A 68 -6.28 -18.13 -30.72
CA PRO A 68 -6.42 -18.76 -32.03
C PRO A 68 -7.89 -19.06 -32.35
N LEU A 69 -8.24 -19.12 -33.65
CA LEU A 69 -9.51 -19.67 -34.10
C LEU A 69 -9.46 -21.21 -34.01
N ASN A 70 -10.53 -21.82 -33.48
CA ASN A 70 -10.73 -23.28 -33.33
C ASN A 70 -10.01 -23.97 -32.14
N VAL A 71 -9.74 -23.25 -31.06
CA VAL A 71 -9.44 -23.84 -29.73
C VAL A 71 -10.40 -23.26 -28.69
#